data_AF-X0Y6T3-F1
#
_entry.id   AF-X0Y6T3-F1
#
_cell.length_a   1.000
_cell.length_b   1.000
_cell.length_c   1.000
_cell.angle_alpha   90.00
_cell.angle_beta   90.00
_cell.angle_gamma   90.00
#
_symmetry.space_group_name_H-M   'P 1'
#
loop_
_entity.id
_entity.type
_entity.pdbx_description
1 polymer ?
#
loop_
_entity_poly.entity_id
_entity_poly.type
_entity_poly.pdbx_seq_one_letter_code
_entity_poly.pdbx_strand_id
1 'polypeptide(L)'
;PATDYDIYGKLGGTEAYWRTVARDWHYHGRWAEAIKRSGLALHQLLYAPTGAICAAVTTSLPEGVNSHRNWDYRYCWLRDAALTLDIFHRLGHTVDTSSFMAWLGDLSSASANGVQTLYGIGRETEIPEYILDHFEGYMGSGPVRIGNAAAGQLQLGIYGEVVLSFASFYRAGGYIGDALWALTESLVEAAVSNWRLPDHGIWEVRGERRHFVYSKLMCWAALDRGIRLAKALDKAV
;
A
#
# COMPACT_ATOMS: atom_id res chain seq x y z
N PRO A 1 -34.73 -4.19 20.91
CA PRO A 1 -35.63 -4.59 19.79
C PRO A 1 -35.08 -4.08 18.45
N ALA A 2 -35.02 -4.92 17.43
CA ALA A 2 -34.50 -4.58 16.10
C ALA A 2 -35.37 -3.58 15.30
N THR A 3 -36.44 -3.05 15.91
CA THR A 3 -37.42 -2.15 15.30
C THR A 3 -36.98 -0.68 15.24
N ASP A 4 -35.92 -0.29 15.98
CA ASP A 4 -35.31 1.06 15.90
C ASP A 4 -34.09 1.12 14.96
N TYR A 5 -33.82 0.05 14.21
CA TYR A 5 -32.71 0.04 13.25
C TYR A 5 -33.18 0.67 11.93
N ASP A 6 -32.77 1.90 11.67
CA ASP A 6 -33.06 2.62 10.41
C ASP A 6 -32.32 1.99 9.22
N ILE A 7 -32.85 0.89 8.70
CA ILE A 7 -32.29 0.15 7.55
C ILE A 7 -32.24 1.06 6.32
N TYR A 8 -33.32 1.79 6.05
CA TYR A 8 -33.44 2.58 4.82
C TYR A 8 -32.53 3.79 4.82
N GLY A 9 -32.39 4.50 5.95
CA GLY A 9 -31.44 5.60 6.08
C GLY A 9 -29.98 5.13 5.96
N LYS A 10 -29.63 3.98 6.56
CA LYS A 10 -28.27 3.41 6.42
C LYS A 10 -27.96 2.95 5.00
N LEU A 11 -28.91 2.30 4.33
CA LEU A 11 -28.78 1.92 2.93
C LEU A 11 -28.65 3.16 2.05
N GLY A 12 -29.51 4.15 2.24
CA GLY A 12 -29.47 5.42 1.51
C GLY A 12 -28.14 6.17 1.69
N GLY A 13 -27.60 6.19 2.92
CA GLY A 13 -26.28 6.75 3.20
C GLY A 13 -25.15 6.00 2.49
N THR A 14 -25.21 4.66 2.50
CA THR A 14 -24.24 3.81 1.79
C THR A 14 -24.28 4.05 0.28
N GLU A 15 -25.48 4.11 -0.31
CA GLU A 15 -25.65 4.40 -1.74
C GLU A 15 -25.17 5.81 -2.10
N ALA A 16 -25.51 6.82 -1.31
CA ALA A 16 -25.09 8.20 -1.55
C ALA A 16 -23.56 8.34 -1.51
N TYR A 17 -22.91 7.66 -0.56
CA TYR A 17 -21.45 7.60 -0.48
C TYR A 17 -20.86 6.97 -1.75
N TRP A 18 -21.27 5.75 -2.11
CA TRP A 18 -20.72 5.07 -3.29
C TRP A 18 -21.07 5.75 -4.60
N ARG A 19 -22.22 6.41 -4.72
CA ARG A 19 -22.54 7.25 -5.88
C ARG A 19 -21.64 8.47 -5.96
N THR A 20 -21.25 9.07 -4.84
CA THR A 20 -20.28 10.18 -4.80
C THR A 20 -18.92 9.71 -5.28
N VAL A 21 -18.40 8.62 -4.70
CA VAL A 21 -17.13 8.01 -5.14
C VAL A 21 -17.16 7.64 -6.63
N ALA A 22 -18.27 7.07 -7.11
CA ALA A 22 -18.40 6.62 -8.50
C ALA A 22 -18.68 7.75 -9.50
N ARG A 23 -19.06 8.96 -9.05
CA ARG A 23 -19.31 10.10 -9.94
C ARG A 23 -18.02 10.73 -10.45
N ASP A 24 -16.96 10.59 -9.68
CA ASP A 24 -15.76 11.38 -9.83
C ASP A 24 -14.65 10.62 -10.57
N TRP A 25 -14.85 10.48 -11.88
CA TRP A 25 -13.98 9.71 -12.76
C TRP A 25 -13.70 10.49 -14.04
N HIS A 26 -12.45 10.96 -14.21
CA HIS A 26 -12.04 11.77 -15.36
C HIS A 26 -11.52 10.95 -16.55
N TYR A 27 -11.49 9.62 -16.43
CA TYR A 27 -11.04 8.74 -17.51
C TYR A 27 -12.19 8.40 -18.48
N HIS A 28 -12.06 8.85 -19.73
CA HIS A 28 -13.05 8.62 -20.80
C HIS A 28 -12.53 7.72 -21.94
N GLY A 29 -11.44 6.98 -21.71
CA GLY A 29 -10.88 6.08 -22.71
C GLY A 29 -11.69 4.79 -22.89
N ARG A 30 -11.24 3.94 -23.83
CA ARG A 30 -11.92 2.68 -24.25
C ARG A 30 -12.32 1.73 -23.12
N TRP A 31 -11.69 1.83 -21.95
CA TRP A 31 -11.87 0.92 -20.81
C TRP A 31 -12.53 1.57 -19.60
N ALA A 32 -13.30 2.64 -19.79
CA ALA A 32 -13.84 3.46 -18.69
C ALA A 32 -14.58 2.64 -17.61
N GLU A 33 -15.47 1.74 -17.99
CA GLU A 33 -16.22 0.90 -17.03
C GLU A 33 -15.32 -0.05 -16.24
N ALA A 34 -14.33 -0.67 -16.89
CA ALA A 34 -13.39 -1.56 -16.22
C ALA A 34 -12.51 -0.80 -15.22
N ILE A 35 -11.98 0.36 -15.63
CA ILE A 35 -11.15 1.22 -14.77
C ILE A 35 -11.96 1.73 -13.58
N LYS A 36 -13.19 2.18 -13.81
CA LYS A 36 -14.10 2.61 -12.74
C LYS A 36 -14.38 1.48 -11.75
N ARG A 37 -14.69 0.28 -12.23
CA ARG A 37 -14.95 -0.88 -11.36
C ARG A 37 -13.71 -1.26 -10.55
N SER A 38 -12.53 -1.27 -11.16
CA SER A 38 -11.26 -1.52 -10.47
C SER A 38 -10.96 -0.46 -9.41
N GLY A 39 -11.22 0.81 -9.70
CA GLY A 39 -11.06 1.89 -8.73
C GLY A 39 -11.97 1.77 -7.52
N LEU A 40 -13.23 1.40 -7.73
CA LEU A 40 -14.16 1.12 -6.64
C LEU A 40 -13.70 -0.09 -5.80
N ALA A 41 -13.09 -1.10 -6.42
CA ALA A 41 -12.48 -2.21 -5.70
C ALA A 41 -11.28 -1.75 -4.85
N LEU A 42 -10.39 -0.94 -5.41
CA LEU A 42 -9.26 -0.36 -4.67
C LEU A 42 -9.73 0.57 -3.53
N HIS A 43 -10.78 1.36 -3.74
CA HIS A 43 -11.31 2.24 -2.71
C HIS A 43 -11.87 1.47 -1.51
N GLN A 44 -12.44 0.29 -1.72
CA GLN A 44 -12.88 -0.60 -0.64
C GLN A 44 -11.72 -1.13 0.22
N LEU A 45 -10.47 -1.04 -0.25
CA LEU A 45 -9.29 -1.45 0.52
C LEU A 45 -8.79 -0.34 1.46
N LEU A 46 -9.35 0.88 1.36
CA LEU A 46 -9.04 1.99 2.25
C LEU A 46 -9.72 1.77 3.61
N TYR A 47 -8.91 1.62 4.65
CA TYR A 47 -9.37 1.55 6.02
C TYR A 47 -9.57 2.96 6.57
N ALA A 48 -10.80 3.47 6.45
CA ALA A 48 -11.17 4.84 6.80
C ALA A 48 -10.69 5.33 8.18
N PRO A 49 -10.67 4.53 9.27
CA PRO A 49 -10.24 5.01 10.59
C PRO A 49 -8.78 5.47 10.67
N THR A 50 -7.87 4.86 9.90
CA THR A 50 -6.44 5.20 9.94
C THR A 50 -5.91 5.76 8.62
N GLY A 51 -6.63 5.54 7.53
CA GLY A 51 -6.18 5.84 6.18
C GLY A 51 -5.38 4.72 5.52
N ALA A 52 -5.01 3.64 6.23
CA ALA A 52 -4.23 2.53 5.66
C ALA A 52 -4.93 1.89 4.45
N ILE A 53 -4.16 1.42 3.46
CA ILE A 53 -4.68 0.72 2.28
C ILE A 53 -4.24 -0.75 2.38
N CYS A 54 -5.19 -1.66 2.53
CA CYS A 54 -4.91 -3.09 2.56
C CYS A 54 -4.45 -3.60 1.19
N ALA A 55 -3.56 -4.60 1.16
CA ALA A 55 -3.23 -5.28 -0.09
C ALA A 55 -4.44 -6.07 -0.62
N ALA A 56 -5.16 -6.79 0.25
CA ALA A 56 -6.48 -7.34 -0.03
C ALA A 56 -7.28 -7.59 1.27
N VAL A 57 -8.61 -7.57 1.20
CA VAL A 57 -9.49 -7.89 2.34
C VAL A 57 -9.72 -9.40 2.50
N THR A 58 -8.67 -10.19 2.27
CA THR A 58 -8.72 -11.66 2.26
C THR A 58 -7.53 -12.24 2.99
N THR A 59 -7.72 -13.40 3.60
CA THR A 59 -6.63 -14.21 4.14
C THR A 59 -6.70 -15.62 3.60
N SER A 60 -5.53 -16.22 3.36
CA SER A 60 -5.37 -17.64 3.02
C SER A 60 -6.09 -18.11 1.77
N LEU A 61 -6.47 -17.19 0.88
CA LEU A 61 -6.89 -17.57 -0.45
C LEU A 61 -5.64 -17.98 -1.25
N PRO A 62 -5.67 -19.15 -1.91
CA PRO A 62 -4.48 -19.68 -2.57
C PRO A 62 -4.22 -18.94 -3.89
N GLU A 63 -2.95 -18.70 -4.21
CA GLU A 63 -2.56 -18.19 -5.55
C GLU A 63 -2.98 -19.14 -6.70
N GLY A 64 -3.24 -20.42 -6.38
CA GLY A 64 -3.86 -21.41 -7.25
C GLY A 64 -4.35 -22.60 -6.44
N VAL A 65 -5.44 -23.25 -6.85
CA VAL A 65 -6.01 -24.39 -6.09
C VAL A 65 -4.94 -25.47 -5.86
N ASN A 66 -4.89 -26.02 -4.65
CA ASN A 66 -3.86 -26.95 -4.15
C ASN A 66 -2.44 -26.35 -4.01
N SER A 67 -2.29 -25.04 -4.12
CA SER A 67 -1.06 -24.33 -3.76
C SER A 67 -0.90 -24.23 -2.25
N HIS A 68 0.35 -24.12 -1.79
CA HIS A 68 0.70 -23.79 -0.41
C HIS A 68 0.96 -22.29 -0.20
N ARG A 69 0.88 -21.49 -1.27
CA ARG A 69 1.05 -20.02 -1.27
C ARG A 69 -0.29 -19.37 -0.95
N ASN A 70 -0.62 -19.41 0.34
CA ASN A 70 -1.89 -18.98 0.91
C ASN A 70 -1.52 -18.00 2.02
N TRP A 71 -1.55 -16.70 1.72
CA TRP A 71 -1.05 -15.65 2.60
C TRP A 71 -2.17 -14.81 3.16
N ASP A 72 -1.94 -14.18 4.31
CA ASP A 72 -2.81 -13.17 4.84
C ASP A 72 -2.48 -11.81 4.21
N TYR A 73 -3.42 -11.25 3.45
CA TYR A 73 -3.22 -10.01 2.69
C TYR A 73 -3.92 -8.80 3.34
N ARG A 74 -4.50 -8.96 4.54
CA ARG A 74 -5.26 -7.92 5.24
C ARG A 74 -4.41 -6.77 5.82
N TYR A 75 -3.13 -6.72 5.47
CA TYR A 75 -2.15 -5.76 5.94
C TYR A 75 -1.88 -4.67 4.89
N CYS A 76 -1.27 -3.58 5.33
CA CYS A 76 -0.85 -2.48 4.46
C CYS A 76 0.58 -2.72 3.99
N TRP A 77 0.75 -3.31 2.80
CA TRP A 77 2.03 -3.28 2.09
C TRP A 77 2.28 -1.89 1.53
N LEU A 78 3.44 -1.33 1.81
CA LEU A 78 3.76 0.01 1.33
C LEU A 78 3.82 0.08 -0.19
N ARG A 79 4.30 -0.98 -0.84
CA ARG A 79 4.27 -1.14 -2.30
C ARG A 79 2.86 -1.02 -2.85
N ASP A 80 1.97 -1.89 -2.39
CA ASP A 80 0.61 -2.04 -2.91
C ASP A 80 -0.20 -0.76 -2.68
N ALA A 81 -0.01 -0.14 -1.51
CA ALA A 81 -0.60 1.15 -1.20
C ALA A 81 -0.02 2.29 -2.07
N ALA A 82 1.29 2.34 -2.29
CA ALA A 82 1.93 3.32 -3.17
C ALA A 82 1.45 3.22 -4.62
N LEU A 83 1.25 2.00 -5.14
CA LEU A 83 0.70 1.77 -6.48
C LEU A 83 -0.78 2.20 -6.56
N THR A 84 -1.56 1.91 -5.51
CA THR A 84 -2.97 2.32 -5.42
C THR A 84 -3.11 3.84 -5.43
N LEU A 85 -2.27 4.54 -4.66
CA LEU A 85 -2.19 6.00 -4.67
C LEU A 85 -1.85 6.56 -6.04
N ASP A 86 -0.80 6.05 -6.68
CA ASP A 86 -0.37 6.54 -8.00
C ASP A 86 -1.52 6.45 -9.02
N ILE A 87 -2.32 5.38 -8.94
CA ILE A 87 -3.53 5.21 -9.76
C ILE A 87 -4.57 6.28 -9.41
N PHE A 88 -4.90 6.50 -8.14
CA PHE A 88 -5.87 7.53 -7.75
C PHE A 88 -5.45 8.94 -8.19
N HIS A 89 -4.17 9.30 -8.01
CA HIS A 89 -3.64 10.60 -8.41
C HIS A 89 -3.67 10.79 -9.93
N ARG A 90 -3.28 9.77 -10.71
CA ARG A 90 -3.28 9.85 -12.19
C ARG A 90 -4.68 9.92 -12.79
N LEU A 91 -5.66 9.31 -12.14
CA LEU A 91 -7.04 9.29 -12.61
C LEU A 91 -7.82 10.52 -12.15
N GLY A 92 -7.19 11.42 -11.38
CA GLY A 92 -7.81 12.60 -10.80
C GLY A 92 -8.94 12.24 -9.83
N HIS A 93 -8.91 11.03 -9.26
CA HIS A 93 -9.96 10.58 -8.36
C HIS A 93 -9.90 11.40 -7.07
N THR A 94 -11.01 12.02 -6.68
CA THR A 94 -11.20 12.79 -5.43
C THR A 94 -11.25 11.91 -4.19
N VAL A 95 -10.71 10.68 -4.24
CA VAL A 95 -10.44 9.97 -2.99
C VAL A 95 -9.53 10.88 -2.19
N ASP A 96 -9.97 11.22 -0.98
CA ASP A 96 -9.11 11.94 -0.06
C ASP A 96 -7.97 11.02 0.36
N THR A 97 -6.87 11.07 -0.38
CA THR A 97 -5.65 10.33 -0.06
C THR A 97 -4.87 10.99 1.07
N SER A 98 -5.31 12.13 1.61
CA SER A 98 -4.59 12.85 2.67
C SER A 98 -4.47 12.02 3.94
N SER A 99 -5.51 11.26 4.32
CA SER A 99 -5.46 10.36 5.48
C SER A 99 -4.38 9.30 5.33
N PHE A 100 -4.18 8.74 4.12
CA PHE A 100 -3.10 7.79 3.88
C PHE A 100 -1.73 8.48 3.82
N MET A 101 -1.65 9.68 3.23
CA MET A 101 -0.40 10.46 3.25
C MET A 101 0.03 10.81 4.68
N ALA A 102 -0.92 11.20 5.54
CA ALA A 102 -0.68 11.39 6.96
C ALA A 102 -0.23 10.07 7.63
N TRP A 103 -0.91 8.96 7.31
CA TRP A 103 -0.53 7.63 7.79
C TRP A 103 0.92 7.26 7.46
N LEU A 104 1.36 7.53 6.22
CA LEU A 104 2.75 7.36 5.80
C LEU A 104 3.70 8.33 6.51
N GLY A 105 3.34 9.62 6.61
CA GLY A 105 4.14 10.63 7.29
C GLY A 105 4.45 10.25 8.74
N ASP A 106 3.50 9.62 9.43
CA ASP A 106 3.68 9.13 10.79
C ASP A 106 4.68 7.96 10.90
N LEU A 107 4.95 7.22 9.82
CA LEU A 107 5.98 6.18 9.82
C LEU A 107 7.39 6.78 9.97
N SER A 108 7.60 8.04 9.55
CA SER A 108 8.90 8.71 9.68
C SER A 108 9.31 8.96 11.12
N SER A 109 8.34 9.22 12.01
CA SER A 109 8.58 9.48 13.43
C SER A 109 8.69 8.20 14.26
N ALA A 110 8.15 7.09 13.76
CA ALA A 110 7.98 5.86 14.52
C ALA A 110 9.14 4.86 14.40
N SER A 111 10.04 5.00 13.42
CA SER A 111 11.02 3.94 13.14
C SER A 111 12.48 4.34 13.41
N ALA A 112 13.02 3.83 14.52
CA ALA A 112 14.46 3.78 14.76
C ALA A 112 15.21 2.78 13.85
N ASN A 113 14.50 1.85 13.21
CA ASN A 113 15.05 0.73 12.44
C ASN A 113 14.77 0.81 10.93
N GLY A 114 14.27 1.95 10.44
CA GLY A 114 13.84 2.13 9.05
C GLY A 114 12.45 1.57 8.74
N VAL A 115 11.97 1.79 7.53
CA VAL A 115 10.61 1.44 7.10
C VAL A 115 10.49 -0.07 6.84
N GLN A 116 9.42 -0.71 7.32
CA GLN A 116 9.11 -2.12 7.07
C GLN A 116 8.37 -2.33 5.74
N THR A 117 8.35 -3.58 5.29
CA THR A 117 7.63 -3.99 4.09
C THR A 117 6.13 -3.79 4.17
N LEU A 118 5.57 -4.17 5.31
CA LEU A 118 4.14 -4.13 5.55
C LEU A 118 3.87 -3.82 7.03
N TYR A 119 2.70 -3.27 7.28
CA TYR A 119 2.23 -2.92 8.61
C TYR A 119 0.81 -3.42 8.81
N GLY A 120 0.43 -3.62 10.07
CA GLY A 120 -0.98 -3.69 10.44
C GLY A 120 -1.70 -2.39 10.06
N ILE A 121 -3.02 -2.48 9.85
CA ILE A 121 -3.84 -1.32 9.47
C ILE A 121 -3.86 -0.24 10.56
N GLY A 122 -3.53 -0.61 11.80
CA GLY A 122 -3.29 0.27 12.94
C GLY A 122 -1.82 0.72 13.10
N ARG A 123 -0.94 0.43 12.12
CA ARG A 123 0.53 0.61 12.14
C ARG A 123 1.29 -0.42 12.99
N GLU A 124 0.68 -1.55 13.31
CA GLU A 124 1.35 -2.63 14.03
C GLU A 124 2.59 -3.12 13.25
N THR A 125 3.72 -3.22 13.93
CA THR A 125 5.02 -3.66 13.39
C THR A 125 5.32 -5.13 13.66
N GLU A 126 4.62 -5.73 14.62
CA GLU A 126 4.73 -7.14 14.95
C GLU A 126 3.58 -7.90 14.32
N ILE A 127 3.89 -8.69 13.29
CA ILE A 127 2.91 -9.42 12.49
C ILE A 127 3.29 -10.90 12.44
N PRO A 128 3.25 -11.59 13.60
CA PRO A 128 3.63 -12.99 13.68
C PRO A 128 2.73 -13.85 12.80
N GLU A 129 3.33 -14.77 12.06
CA GLU A 129 2.62 -15.72 11.19
C GLU A 129 2.27 -16.99 11.97
N TYR A 130 1.01 -17.39 11.90
CA TYR A 130 0.50 -18.63 12.49
C TYR A 130 -0.22 -19.47 11.43
N ILE A 131 -0.06 -20.79 11.53
CA ILE A 131 -0.88 -21.74 10.78
C ILE A 131 -2.06 -22.16 11.65
N LEU A 132 -3.26 -22.19 11.05
CA LEU A 132 -4.49 -22.63 11.69
C LEU A 132 -4.84 -24.05 11.21
N ASP A 133 -4.26 -25.06 11.83
CA ASP A 133 -4.38 -26.48 11.43
C ASP A 133 -5.81 -27.04 11.52
N HIS A 134 -6.74 -26.32 12.16
CA HIS A 134 -8.14 -26.72 12.32
C HIS A 134 -9.04 -26.28 11.15
N PHE A 135 -8.51 -25.57 10.15
CA PHE A 135 -9.23 -25.22 8.92
C PHE A 135 -8.68 -25.96 7.71
N GLU A 136 -9.58 -26.49 6.88
CA GLU A 136 -9.22 -27.19 5.63
C GLU A 136 -8.67 -26.27 4.53
N GLY A 137 -8.96 -24.98 4.60
CA GLY A 137 -8.60 -24.00 3.58
C GLY A 137 -9.54 -23.98 2.37
N TYR A 138 -9.40 -22.96 1.53
CA TYR A 138 -10.29 -22.75 0.40
C TYR A 138 -10.19 -23.90 -0.62
N MET A 139 -11.30 -24.61 -0.86
CA MET A 139 -11.34 -25.81 -1.71
C MET A 139 -10.30 -26.87 -1.28
N GLY A 140 -10.05 -27.03 0.02
CA GLY A 140 -9.04 -27.93 0.56
C GLY A 140 -7.59 -27.46 0.37
N SER A 141 -7.38 -26.22 -0.09
CA SER A 141 -6.06 -25.65 -0.30
C SER A 141 -5.50 -25.12 1.03
N GLY A 142 -4.74 -25.98 1.71
CA GLY A 142 -4.01 -25.63 2.93
C GLY A 142 -2.54 -25.22 2.69
N PRO A 143 -1.89 -24.59 3.69
CA PRO A 143 -2.44 -24.31 5.01
C PRO A 143 -3.19 -22.97 5.06
N VAL A 144 -4.07 -22.81 6.07
CA VAL A 144 -4.65 -21.51 6.43
C VAL A 144 -3.67 -20.78 7.35
N ARG A 145 -3.32 -19.54 7.00
CA ARG A 145 -2.41 -18.68 7.73
C ARG A 145 -3.08 -17.39 8.18
N ILE A 146 -2.65 -16.88 9.31
CA ILE A 146 -2.88 -15.49 9.73
C ILE A 146 -1.54 -14.85 10.04
N GLY A 147 -1.41 -13.54 9.86
CA GLY A 147 -0.09 -12.91 9.90
C GLY A 147 0.69 -13.08 8.61
N ASN A 148 1.85 -12.44 8.53
CA ASN A 148 2.69 -12.52 7.36
C ASN A 148 4.16 -12.30 7.71
N ALA A 149 4.97 -13.34 7.47
CA ALA A 149 6.41 -13.30 7.74
C ALA A 149 7.19 -12.28 6.90
N ALA A 150 6.60 -11.72 5.83
CA ALA A 150 7.22 -10.67 5.03
C ALA A 150 7.47 -9.37 5.82
N ALA A 151 6.80 -9.15 6.96
CA ALA A 151 7.04 -7.98 7.81
C ALA A 151 8.50 -7.86 8.26
N GLY A 152 9.17 -8.99 8.51
CA GLY A 152 10.59 -9.03 8.89
C GLY A 152 11.58 -9.06 7.71
N GLN A 153 11.10 -9.03 6.47
CA GLN A 153 11.96 -9.12 5.30
C GLN A 153 12.51 -7.75 4.90
N LEU A 154 13.81 -7.72 4.55
CA LEU A 154 14.39 -6.60 3.82
C LEU A 154 13.89 -6.60 2.38
N GLN A 155 13.27 -5.50 1.96
CA GLN A 155 12.91 -5.23 0.56
C GLN A 155 13.36 -3.82 0.18
N LEU A 156 14.29 -3.74 -0.76
CA LEU A 156 14.82 -2.43 -1.18
C LEU A 156 13.87 -1.71 -2.16
N GLY A 157 12.89 -2.44 -2.71
CA GLY A 157 11.87 -1.92 -3.62
C GLY A 157 11.06 -0.76 -3.05
N ILE A 158 10.76 -0.82 -1.75
CA ILE A 158 9.88 0.11 -1.04
C ILE A 158 10.37 1.55 -1.12
N TYR A 159 11.69 1.75 -1.11
CA TYR A 159 12.27 3.09 -1.16
C TYR A 159 11.81 3.84 -2.41
N GLY A 160 11.87 3.17 -3.57
CA GLY A 160 11.44 3.76 -4.83
C GLY A 160 9.92 3.89 -4.92
N GLU A 161 9.20 2.84 -4.52
CA GLU A 161 7.74 2.76 -4.62
C GLU A 161 7.06 3.89 -3.84
N VAL A 162 7.46 4.10 -2.59
CA VAL A 162 6.91 5.15 -1.73
C VAL A 162 7.27 6.54 -2.25
N VAL A 163 8.54 6.80 -2.60
CA VAL A 163 8.96 8.12 -3.14
C VAL A 163 8.26 8.42 -4.47
N LEU A 164 8.04 7.41 -5.33
CA LEU A 164 7.27 7.56 -6.56
C LEU A 164 5.82 8.00 -6.28
N SER A 165 5.18 7.44 -5.25
CA SER A 165 3.83 7.84 -4.84
C SER A 165 3.77 9.29 -4.35
N PHE A 166 4.77 9.76 -3.59
CA PHE A 166 4.86 11.17 -3.18
C PHE A 166 5.06 12.10 -4.36
N ALA A 167 5.90 11.70 -5.33
CA ALA A 167 6.06 12.44 -6.57
C ALA A 167 4.75 12.48 -7.39
N SER A 168 3.91 11.44 -7.34
CA SER A 168 2.60 11.43 -7.98
C SER A 168 1.60 12.35 -7.27
N PHE A 169 1.55 12.26 -5.94
CA PHE A 169 0.72 13.12 -5.10
C PHE A 169 1.02 14.60 -5.32
N TYR A 170 2.30 14.98 -5.31
CA TYR A 170 2.72 16.36 -5.58
C TYR A 170 2.30 16.84 -6.98
N ARG A 171 2.48 16.01 -8.02
CA ARG A 171 2.03 16.34 -9.39
C ARG A 171 0.51 16.52 -9.49
N ALA A 172 -0.26 15.82 -8.67
CA ALA A 172 -1.70 15.97 -8.59
C ALA A 172 -2.15 17.19 -7.76
N GLY A 173 -1.22 18.05 -7.31
CA GLY A 173 -1.51 19.24 -6.50
C GLY A 173 -1.47 19.00 -5.00
N GLY A 174 -1.04 17.81 -4.55
CA GLY A 174 -0.84 17.48 -3.15
C GLY A 174 0.31 18.26 -2.51
N TYR A 175 0.17 18.56 -1.22
CA TYR A 175 1.18 19.28 -0.45
C TYR A 175 2.15 18.30 0.24
N ILE A 176 3.45 18.39 -0.07
CA ILE A 176 4.51 17.65 0.62
C ILE A 176 4.98 18.47 1.81
N GLY A 177 4.35 18.24 2.98
CA GLY A 177 4.77 18.84 4.24
C GLY A 177 6.01 18.18 4.85
N ASP A 178 6.46 18.70 5.99
CA ASP A 178 7.73 18.30 6.62
C ASP A 178 7.81 16.81 6.96
N ALA A 179 6.72 16.18 7.41
CA ALA A 179 6.71 14.75 7.73
C ALA A 179 6.92 13.86 6.48
N LEU A 180 6.27 14.20 5.36
CA LEU A 180 6.44 13.49 4.10
C LEU A 180 7.83 13.75 3.49
N TRP A 181 8.35 14.97 3.66
CA TRP A 181 9.70 15.32 3.24
C TRP A 181 10.75 14.53 4.03
N ALA A 182 10.64 14.49 5.36
CA ALA A 182 11.55 13.72 6.22
C ALA A 182 11.52 12.22 5.87
N LEU A 183 10.35 11.67 5.57
CA LEU A 183 10.24 10.30 5.07
C LEU A 183 10.93 10.12 3.71
N THR A 184 10.75 11.08 2.80
CA THR A 184 11.41 11.07 1.48
C THR A 184 12.93 11.04 1.63
N GLU A 185 13.49 11.93 2.45
CA GLU A 185 14.94 11.98 2.74
C GLU A 185 15.44 10.65 3.30
N SER A 186 14.74 10.12 4.32
CA SER A 186 15.09 8.83 4.95
C SER A 186 15.12 7.68 3.93
N LEU A 187 14.14 7.61 3.03
CA LEU A 187 14.07 6.57 1.99
C LEU A 187 15.16 6.74 0.93
N VAL A 188 15.51 7.97 0.56
CA VAL A 188 16.61 8.26 -0.38
C VAL A 188 17.95 7.87 0.23
N GLU A 189 18.20 8.25 1.48
CA GLU A 189 19.43 7.87 2.20
C GLU A 189 19.54 6.35 2.39
N ALA A 190 18.42 5.69 2.71
CA ALA A 190 18.35 4.23 2.77
C ALA A 190 18.67 3.59 1.42
N ALA A 191 18.20 4.16 0.30
CA ALA A 191 18.53 3.68 -1.03
C ALA A 191 20.02 3.84 -1.35
N VAL A 192 20.61 5.01 -1.06
CA VAL A 192 22.06 5.27 -1.24
C VAL A 192 22.90 4.29 -0.44
N SER A 193 22.52 4.02 0.80
CA SER A 193 23.26 3.15 1.71
C SER A 193 23.15 1.67 1.34
N ASN A 194 21.98 1.23 0.87
CA ASN A 194 21.66 -0.19 0.78
C ASN A 194 21.56 -0.75 -0.65
N TRP A 195 21.64 0.06 -1.71
CA TRP A 195 21.39 -0.43 -3.09
C TRP A 195 22.30 -1.58 -3.52
N ARG A 196 23.47 -1.78 -2.90
CA ARG A 196 24.37 -2.91 -3.22
C ARG A 196 24.01 -4.22 -2.51
N LEU A 197 23.13 -4.20 -1.52
CA LEU A 197 22.77 -5.40 -0.75
C LEU A 197 21.80 -6.31 -1.51
N PRO A 198 21.86 -7.64 -1.37
CA PRO A 198 20.77 -8.51 -1.80
C PRO A 198 19.55 -8.35 -0.87
N ASP A 199 18.34 -8.65 -1.37
CA ASP A 199 17.07 -8.54 -0.64
C ASP A 199 16.11 -9.69 -1.01
N HIS A 200 14.84 -9.63 -0.58
CA HIS A 200 13.84 -10.66 -0.90
C HIS A 200 13.01 -10.36 -2.17
N GLY A 201 13.25 -9.21 -2.79
CA GLY A 201 12.57 -8.79 -4.02
C GLY A 201 11.10 -8.47 -3.82
N ILE A 202 10.44 -8.06 -4.92
CA ILE A 202 9.00 -7.70 -4.93
C ILE A 202 8.08 -8.88 -4.60
N TRP A 203 8.57 -10.11 -4.81
CA TRP A 203 7.84 -11.35 -4.54
C TRP A 203 8.12 -11.96 -3.17
N GLU A 204 8.88 -11.26 -2.33
CA GLU A 204 9.04 -11.62 -0.91
C GLU A 204 9.56 -13.05 -0.72
N VAL A 205 10.45 -13.46 -1.64
CA VAL A 205 10.84 -14.85 -1.82
C VAL A 205 11.38 -15.39 -0.51
N ARG A 206 10.73 -16.43 0.02
CA ARG A 206 11.17 -17.10 1.24
C ARG A 206 12.53 -17.76 0.99
N GLY A 207 13.51 -17.43 1.81
CA GLY A 207 14.85 -18.00 1.75
C GLY A 207 15.94 -16.95 1.80
N GLU A 208 17.08 -17.27 1.19
CA GLU A 208 18.22 -16.36 1.16
C GLU A 208 17.96 -15.14 0.27
N ARG A 209 18.51 -14.01 0.70
CA ARG A 209 18.51 -12.77 -0.07
C ARG A 209 19.24 -12.95 -1.41
N ARG A 210 18.74 -12.30 -2.46
CA ARG A 210 19.32 -12.31 -3.82
C ARG A 210 19.35 -10.91 -4.42
N HIS A 211 20.08 -10.74 -5.51
CA HIS A 211 20.05 -9.49 -6.28
C HIS A 211 18.89 -9.51 -7.27
N PHE A 212 17.88 -8.68 -7.02
CA PHE A 212 16.76 -8.49 -7.93
C PHE A 212 16.89 -7.18 -8.70
N VAL A 213 16.73 -7.23 -10.02
CA VAL A 213 16.78 -6.06 -10.91
C VAL A 213 15.77 -5.00 -10.50
N TYR A 214 14.54 -5.42 -10.18
CA TYR A 214 13.47 -4.54 -9.72
C TYR A 214 13.88 -3.74 -8.49
N SER A 215 14.45 -4.40 -7.48
CA SER A 215 14.94 -3.74 -6.26
C SER A 215 16.01 -2.68 -6.55
N LYS A 216 16.93 -2.95 -7.49
CA LYS A 216 17.96 -1.96 -7.90
C LYS A 216 17.36 -0.77 -8.64
N LEU A 217 16.41 -1.04 -9.53
CA LEU A 217 15.69 -0.01 -10.26
C LEU A 217 14.91 0.90 -9.30
N MET A 218 14.27 0.33 -8.28
CA MET A 218 13.54 1.11 -7.28
C MET A 218 14.46 1.93 -6.37
N CYS A 219 15.64 1.43 -5.99
CA CYS A 219 16.64 2.29 -5.34
C CYS A 219 17.01 3.48 -6.22
N TRP A 220 17.30 3.25 -7.52
CA TRP A 220 17.57 4.34 -8.45
C TRP A 220 16.39 5.31 -8.58
N ALA A 221 15.16 4.79 -8.65
CA ALA A 221 13.95 5.61 -8.74
C ALA A 221 13.76 6.49 -7.50
N ALA A 222 14.10 5.99 -6.31
CA ALA A 222 14.10 6.77 -5.08
C ALA A 222 15.00 8.00 -5.22
N LEU A 223 16.25 7.82 -5.68
CA LEU A 223 17.18 8.92 -5.92
C LEU A 223 16.66 9.90 -6.98
N ASP A 224 16.27 9.41 -8.16
CA ASP A 224 15.83 10.29 -9.26
C ASP A 224 14.57 11.08 -8.90
N ARG A 225 13.58 10.47 -8.23
CA ARG A 225 12.38 11.17 -7.79
C ARG A 225 12.64 12.06 -6.58
N GLY A 226 13.49 11.64 -5.64
CA GLY A 226 13.93 12.45 -4.51
C GLY A 226 14.58 13.76 -4.95
N ILE A 227 15.53 13.70 -5.89
CA ILE A 227 16.18 14.89 -6.46
C ILE A 227 15.18 15.82 -7.15
N ARG A 228 14.21 15.25 -7.89
CA ARG A 228 13.18 16.05 -8.57
C ARG A 228 12.23 16.74 -7.60
N LEU A 229 11.83 16.03 -6.54
CA LEU A 229 11.02 16.61 -5.46
C LEU A 229 11.78 17.70 -4.73
N ALA A 230 13.05 17.46 -4.37
CA ALA A 230 13.91 18.46 -3.73
C ALA A 230 13.93 19.77 -4.51
N LYS A 231 14.20 19.69 -5.82
CA LYS A 231 14.21 20.86 -6.72
C LYS A 231 12.85 21.55 -6.83
N ALA A 232 11.76 20.78 -6.89
CA ALA A 232 10.42 21.33 -7.00
C ALA A 232 9.95 22.02 -5.72
N LEU A 233 10.47 21.58 -4.57
CA LEU A 233 10.15 22.09 -3.23
C LEU A 233 11.18 23.11 -2.71
N ASP A 234 12.17 23.47 -3.52
CA ASP A 234 13.31 24.32 -3.13
C ASP A 234 14.04 23.82 -1.86
N LYS A 235 14.23 22.51 -1.76
CA LYS A 235 14.99 21.83 -0.71
C LYS A 235 16.42 21.57 -1.16
N ALA A 236 17.32 21.37 -0.21
CA ALA A 236 18.69 20.95 -0.49
C ALA A 236 18.72 19.59 -1.21
N VAL A 237 19.69 19.41 -2.11
CA VAL A 237 19.96 18.18 -2.86
C VAL A 237 21.28 17.60 -2.41
#